data_AF-A0A1M5BRT3-F1
#
_entry.id   AF-A0A1M5BRT3-F1
#
_cell.length_a   1.000
_cell.length_b   1.000
_cell.length_c   1.000
_cell.angle_alpha   90.00
_cell.angle_beta   90.00
_cell.angle_gamma   90.00
#
_symmetry.space_group_name_H-M   'P 1'
#
loop_
_entity.id
_entity.type
_entity.pdbx_description
1 polymer ?
#
loop_
_entity_poly.entity_id
_entity_poly.type
_entity_poly.pdbx_seq_one_letter_code
_entity_poly.pdbx_strand_id
1 'polypeptide(L)' 'FINAYKSASSRIIKKEFPHIKKQLWKEYFWSRSFCLLTTGGVPIDVVRKYIEKQGK' A
#
# COMPACT_ATOMS: atom_id res chain seq x y z
N PHE A 1 -11.49 -6.80 4.91
CA PHE A 1 -10.16 -7.31 5.35
C PHE A 1 -9.00 -6.41 4.90
N ILE A 2 -8.82 -6.09 3.61
CA ILE A 2 -7.69 -5.26 3.11
C ILE A 2 -7.60 -3.90 3.82
N ASN A 3 -8.71 -3.18 3.93
CA ASN A 3 -8.72 -1.88 4.62
C ASN A 3 -8.37 -1.99 6.11
N ALA A 4 -8.73 -3.10 6.76
CA ALA A 4 -8.35 -3.36 8.15
C ALA A 4 -6.83 -3.55 8.25
N TYR A 5 -6.22 -4.32 7.36
CA TYR A 5 -4.77 -4.49 7.31
C TYR A 5 -4.04 -3.18 7.02
N LYS A 6 -4.50 -2.42 6.02
CA LYS A 6 -3.92 -1.12 5.67
C LYS A 6 -4.04 -0.13 6.84
N SER A 7 -5.18 -0.09 7.52
CA SER A 7 -5.40 0.77 8.69
C SER A 7 -4.52 0.37 9.87
N ALA A 8 -4.53 -0.91 10.24
CA ALA A 8 -3.76 -1.43 11.37
C ALA A 8 -2.24 -1.24 11.17
N SER A 9 -1.72 -1.64 10.00
CA SER A 9 -0.30 -1.47 9.66
C SER A 9 0.12 0.00 9.61
N SER A 10 -0.68 0.88 9.00
CA SER A 10 -0.43 2.33 9.01
C SER A 10 -0.32 2.88 10.43
N ARG A 11 -1.20 2.45 11.34
CA ARG A 11 -1.16 2.88 12.75
C ARG A 11 0.10 2.39 13.46
N ILE A 12 0.48 1.14 13.27
CA ILE A 12 1.67 0.54 13.93
C ILE A 12 2.95 1.22 13.42
N ILE A 13 3.12 1.32 12.11
CA ILE A 13 4.34 1.91 11.50
C ILE A 13 4.54 3.35 11.94
N LYS A 14 3.47 4.16 11.96
CA LYS A 14 3.58 5.55 12.44
C LYS A 14 3.87 5.67 13.94
N LYS A 15 3.53 4.65 14.74
CA LYS A 15 3.82 4.59 16.18
C LYS A 15 5.29 4.22 16.42
N GLU A 16 5.79 3.21 15.70
CA GLU A 16 7.15 2.70 15.84
C GLU A 16 8.20 3.60 15.14
N PHE A 17 7.81 4.25 14.05
CA PHE A 17 8.67 5.13 13.26
C PHE A 17 8.06 6.53 13.11
N PRO A 18 8.03 7.35 14.18
CA PRO A 18 7.38 8.67 14.14
C PRO A 18 7.96 9.62 13.07
N HIS A 19 9.24 9.46 12.71
CA HIS A 19 9.91 10.27 11.71
C HIS A 19 9.29 10.13 10.30
N ILE A 20 8.65 9.00 10.00
CA ILE A 20 8.05 8.75 8.69
C ILE A 20 6.93 9.74 8.36
N LYS A 21 6.26 10.29 9.39
CA LYS A 21 5.19 11.29 9.22
C LYS A 21 5.65 12.52 8.44
N LYS A 22 6.93 12.87 8.52
CA LYS A 22 7.53 13.97 7.75
C LYS A 22 7.64 13.69 6.25
N GLN A 23 7.63 12.41 5.86
CA GLN A 23 7.77 11.94 4.48
C GLN A 23 6.42 11.57 3.85
N LEU A 24 5.34 11.54 4.64
CA LEU A 24 4.01 11.22 4.13
C LEU A 24 3.36 12.46 3.52
N TRP A 25 2.64 12.25 2.42
CA TRP A 25 1.72 13.26 1.94
C TRP A 25 0.52 13.34 2.89
N LYS A 26 0.50 14.42 3.70
CA LYS A 26 -0.40 14.60 4.85
C LYS A 26 -0.12 13.54 5.93
N GLU A 27 -0.89 12.46 5.92
CA GLU A 27 -0.84 11.37 6.90
C GLU A 27 -1.13 10.02 6.21
N TYR A 28 -1.08 9.94 4.88
CA TYR A 28 -1.39 8.70 4.18
C TYR A 28 -0.14 7.84 4.05
N PHE A 29 -0.12 6.70 4.76
CA PHE A 29 0.94 5.71 4.61
C PHE A 29 0.72 4.82 3.38
N TRP A 30 -0.53 4.40 3.16
CA TRP A 30 -0.91 3.60 1.99
C TRP A 30 -1.71 4.43 0.99
N SER A 31 -1.56 4.12 -0.30
CA SER A 31 -2.50 4.54 -1.34
C SER A 31 -3.92 4.10 -0.98
N ARG A 32 -4.95 4.83 -1.43
CA ARG A 32 -6.36 4.40 -1.26
C ARG A 32 -6.63 3.11 -2.06
N SER A 33 -5.99 2.98 -3.21
CA SER A 33 -6.10 1.84 -4.10
C SER A 33 -5.44 0.59 -3.52
N PHE A 34 -5.85 -0.58 -4.01
CA PHE A 34 -5.20 -1.86 -3.74
C PHE A 34 -5.34 -2.77 -4.96
N CYS A 35 -4.43 -3.72 -5.11
CA CYS A 35 -4.52 -4.76 -6.12
C CYS A 35 -4.93 -6.07 -5.42
N LEU A 36 -6.00 -6.69 -5.89
CA LEU A 36 -6.44 -8.01 -5.44
C LEU A 36 -6.41 -8.94 -6.64
N LEU A 37 -5.62 -10.01 -6.54
CA LEU A 37 -5.38 -10.96 -7.61
C LEU A 37 -5.75 -12.35 -7.10
N THR A 38 -6.43 -13.13 -7.93
CA THR A 38 -6.71 -14.54 -7.62
C THR A 38 -5.44 -15.36 -7.80
N THR A 39 -5.19 -16.32 -6.91
CA THR A 39 -4.03 -17.21 -7.02
C THR A 39 -4.33 -18.32 -8.02
N GLY A 40 -3.92 -18.09 -9.27
CA GLY A 40 -3.93 -19.06 -10.36
C GLY A 40 -3.03 -18.56 -11.49
N GLY A 41 -1.73 -18.75 -11.35
CA GLY A 41 -0.75 -18.40 -12.40
C GLY A 41 -0.63 -16.91 -12.70
N VAL A 42 -0.71 -16.02 -11.71
CA VAL A 42 -0.57 -14.57 -11.99
C VAL A 42 0.88 -14.23 -12.34
N PRO A 43 1.14 -13.73 -13.57
CA PRO A 43 2.48 -13.37 -13.99
C PRO A 43 2.98 -12.12 -13.23
N ILE A 44 4.27 -12.08 -12.93
CA ILE A 44 4.94 -10.92 -12.33
C ILE A 44 4.70 -9.61 -13.10
N ASP A 45 4.46 -9.71 -14.41
CA ASP A 45 4.17 -8.57 -15.28
C ASP A 45 2.87 -7.86 -14.93
N VAL A 46 1.88 -8.57 -14.38
CA VAL A 46 0.62 -7.97 -13.94
C VAL A 46 0.86 -7.08 -12.70
N VAL A 47 1.69 -7.54 -11.77
CA VAL A 47 2.08 -6.76 -10.59
C VAL A 47 2.88 -5.52 -11.01
N ARG A 48 3.85 -5.68 -11.93
CA ARG A 48 4.65 -4.57 -12.46
C ARG A 48 3.77 -3.51 -13.12
N LYS A 49 2.87 -3.93 -14.02
CA LYS A 49 1.91 -3.04 -14.69
C LYS A 49 1.01 -2.31 -13.71
N TYR A 50 0.61 -2.95 -12.61
CA TYR A 50 -0.17 -2.28 -11.57
C TYR A 50 0.64 -1.16 -10.91
N ILE A 51 1.88 -1.43 -10.49
CA ILE A 51 2.76 -0.44 -9.84
C ILE A 51 3.03 0.74 -10.76
N GLU A 52 3.38 0.50 -12.03
CA GLU A 52 3.64 1.54 -13.02
C GLU A 52 2.41 2.45 -13.25
N LYS A 53 1.21 1.87 -13.23
CA LYS A 53 -0.04 2.63 -13.39
C LYS A 53 -0.43 3.44 -12.15
N GLN A 54 0.04 3.10 -10.95
CA GLN A 54 -0.30 3.83 -9.72
C GLN A 54 0.38 5.20 -9.62
N GLY A 55 1.44 5.46 -10.40
CA GLY A 55 2.17 6.73 -10.41
C GLY A 55 1.74 7.74 -11.49
N LYS A 56 0.71 7.41 -12.28
CA LYS A 56 0.04 8.33 -13.22
C LYS A 56 -1.22 8.90 -12.57
#